data_AF-A0A933SET3-F1
#
_entry.id   AF-A0A933SET3-F1
#
_cell.length_a   1.000
_cell.length_b   1.000
_cell.length_c   1.000
_cell.angle_alpha   90.00
_cell.angle_beta   90.00
_cell.angle_gamma   90.00
#
_symmetry.space_group_name_H-M   'P 1'
#
loop_
_entity.id
_entity.type
_entity.pdbx_description
1 polymer ?
#
loop_
_entity_poly.entity_id
_entity_poly.type
_entity_poly.pdbx_seq_one_letter_code
_entity_poly.pdbx_strand_id
1 'polypeptide(L)'
;MKKLFMAVAVIVVAGAACAGFSSYQYRQMYAMIQPVKDYDRHYEDNALAFQFEITEKKIELQIENRGKETAEVDWPGSYFVDSSGLMHPVATNQTIFTKEMQKAKSTRIAPGTSEDNVLVPVDHVEEVEQWTWYVRPLFNMEDDSALLNLNKTFRVVIPVKVGEEKRRYSFQFMVTNVVPYRGRTPG
;
A
#
# COMPACT_ATOMS: atom_id res chain seq x y z
N MET A 1 -44.80 -15.86 -53.41
CA MET A 1 -43.51 -15.18 -53.59
C MET A 1 -42.89 -14.90 -52.23
N LYS A 2 -41.55 -14.89 -52.17
CA LYS A 2 -40.66 -15.18 -51.04
C LYS A 2 -40.91 -14.37 -49.75
N LYS A 3 -40.88 -15.07 -48.60
CA LYS A 3 -40.67 -14.50 -47.26
C LYS A 3 -39.26 -13.92 -47.21
N LEU A 4 -39.10 -12.65 -46.85
CA LEU A 4 -37.81 -12.04 -46.58
C LEU A 4 -37.75 -11.71 -45.07
N PHE A 5 -37.04 -12.55 -44.33
CA PHE A 5 -36.58 -12.27 -42.98
C PHE A 5 -35.57 -11.13 -43.06
N MET A 6 -35.81 -10.02 -42.36
CA MET A 6 -34.82 -8.98 -42.15
C MET A 6 -34.44 -8.99 -40.66
N ALA A 7 -33.31 -9.64 -40.37
CA ALA A 7 -32.71 -9.63 -39.04
C ALA A 7 -32.04 -8.27 -38.82
N VAL A 8 -32.51 -7.50 -37.85
CA VAL A 8 -31.82 -6.30 -37.38
C VAL A 8 -30.87 -6.74 -36.28
N ALA A 9 -29.59 -6.87 -36.61
CA ALA A 9 -28.53 -7.02 -35.63
C ALA A 9 -28.20 -5.63 -35.07
N VAL A 10 -28.76 -5.28 -33.91
CA VAL A 10 -28.28 -4.13 -33.13
C VAL A 10 -27.01 -4.58 -32.42
N ILE A 11 -25.87 -4.13 -32.94
CA ILE A 11 -24.57 -4.30 -32.30
C ILE A 11 -24.52 -3.33 -31.12
N VAL A 12 -24.62 -3.86 -29.90
CA VAL A 12 -24.30 -3.12 -28.67
C VAL A 12 -22.79 -3.00 -28.61
N VAL A 13 -22.25 -1.84 -29.01
CA VAL A 13 -20.86 -1.47 -28.73
C VAL A 13 -20.79 -1.04 -27.26
N ALA A 14 -20.76 -2.03 -26.36
CA ALA A 14 -20.27 -1.83 -25.00
C ALA A 14 -18.75 -2.07 -25.05
N GLY A 15 -17.98 -0.99 -25.12
CA GLY A 15 -16.53 -1.13 -25.24
C GLY A 15 -15.79 0.17 -25.43
N ALA A 16 -15.72 0.98 -24.38
CA ALA A 16 -14.50 1.73 -24.13
C ALA A 16 -14.16 1.50 -22.66
N ALA A 17 -13.21 0.58 -22.46
CA ALA A 17 -12.55 0.40 -21.19
C ALA A 17 -12.08 1.77 -20.70
N CYS A 18 -12.50 2.18 -19.51
CA CYS A 18 -11.79 3.20 -18.75
C CYS A 18 -10.43 2.61 -18.36
N ALA A 19 -9.52 2.48 -19.33
CA ALA A 19 -8.10 2.36 -19.07
C ALA A 19 -7.66 3.73 -18.58
N GLY A 20 -7.79 3.98 -17.27
CA GLY A 20 -7.29 5.18 -16.65
C GLY A 20 -5.79 5.25 -16.91
N PHE A 21 -5.37 6.16 -17.78
CA PHE A 21 -3.96 6.52 -17.91
C PHE A 21 -3.49 6.99 -16.54
N SER A 22 -2.50 6.32 -15.98
CA SER A 22 -1.81 6.85 -14.80
C SER A 22 -1.14 8.16 -15.22
N SER A 23 -1.46 9.24 -14.51
CA SER A 23 -0.83 10.56 -14.66
C SER A 23 0.64 10.57 -14.23
N TYR A 24 1.15 9.46 -13.67
CA TYR A 24 2.50 9.39 -13.13
C TYR A 24 3.54 9.40 -14.25
N GLN A 25 4.34 10.46 -14.23
CA GLN A 25 5.48 10.66 -15.12
C GLN A 25 6.78 10.14 -14.49
N TYR A 26 6.74 9.70 -13.24
CA TYR A 26 7.89 9.21 -12.49
C TYR A 26 7.56 7.94 -11.71
N ARG A 27 8.56 7.06 -11.57
CA ARG A 27 8.54 5.92 -10.64
C ARG A 27 9.61 6.12 -9.56
N GLN A 28 9.30 5.65 -8.36
CA GLN A 28 10.20 5.72 -7.22
C GLN A 28 10.64 4.33 -6.80
N MET A 29 11.92 4.20 -6.47
CA MET A 29 12.49 2.97 -5.91
C MET A 29 12.80 3.19 -4.44
N TYR A 30 12.42 2.23 -3.60
CA TYR A 30 12.54 2.35 -2.14
C TYR A 30 13.48 1.31 -1.58
N ALA A 31 14.30 1.69 -0.62
CA ALA A 31 15.01 0.75 0.25
C ALA A 31 14.56 0.94 1.69
N MET A 32 14.55 -0.14 2.46
CA MET A 32 14.48 -0.05 3.90
C MET A 32 15.88 0.35 4.41
N ILE A 33 15.95 1.33 5.30
CA ILE A 33 17.19 1.84 5.90
C ILE A 33 17.25 1.60 7.41
N GLN A 34 16.12 1.28 8.04
CA GLN A 34 16.02 0.81 9.41
C GLN A 34 14.96 -0.29 9.51
N PRO A 35 15.14 -1.30 10.38
CA PRO A 35 16.24 -1.43 11.37
C PRO A 35 17.58 -1.85 10.76
N VAL A 36 17.56 -2.45 9.58
CA VAL A 36 18.75 -2.81 8.78
C VAL A 36 18.54 -2.27 7.36
N LYS A 37 19.64 -1.92 6.69
CA LYS A 37 19.56 -1.49 5.29
C LYS A 37 19.31 -2.70 4.38
N ASP A 38 18.20 -2.69 3.66
CA ASP A 38 17.80 -3.79 2.79
C ASP A 38 17.00 -3.27 1.57
N TYR A 39 17.41 -3.68 0.36
CA TYR A 39 16.79 -3.24 -0.90
C TYR A 39 15.58 -4.07 -1.30
N ASP A 40 15.47 -5.29 -0.75
CA ASP A 40 14.29 -6.15 -0.89
C ASP A 40 13.22 -5.80 0.15
N ARG A 41 13.57 -4.94 1.12
CA ARG A 41 12.72 -4.47 2.22
C ARG A 41 12.24 -5.64 3.08
N HIS A 42 13.16 -6.55 3.37
CA HIS A 42 12.96 -7.69 4.24
C HIS A 42 13.61 -7.45 5.60
N TYR A 43 12.91 -7.82 6.68
CA TYR A 43 13.46 -7.86 8.03
C TYR A 43 12.99 -9.11 8.75
N GLU A 44 13.88 -9.75 9.52
CA GLU A 44 13.51 -10.86 10.38
C GLU A 44 14.22 -10.78 11.73
N ASP A 45 13.54 -11.29 12.76
CA ASP A 45 14.12 -11.61 14.05
C ASP A 45 13.71 -13.03 14.49
N ASN A 46 14.00 -13.39 15.74
CA ASN A 46 13.70 -14.73 16.28
C ASN A 46 12.19 -15.04 16.38
N ALA A 47 11.32 -14.03 16.30
CA ALA A 47 9.88 -14.17 16.46
C ALA A 47 9.12 -13.92 15.15
N LEU A 48 9.49 -12.89 14.38
CA LEU A 48 8.73 -12.44 13.23
C LEU A 48 9.63 -12.16 12.02
N ALA A 49 9.09 -12.38 10.82
CA ALA A 49 9.62 -11.86 9.57
C ALA A 49 8.63 -10.90 8.92
N PHE A 50 9.14 -9.85 8.27
CA PHE A 50 8.39 -8.78 7.63
C PHE A 50 8.92 -8.60 6.22
N GLN A 51 8.00 -8.60 5.25
CA GLN A 51 8.30 -8.32 3.86
C GLN A 51 7.42 -7.15 3.37
N PHE A 52 8.05 -6.13 2.79
CA PHE A 52 7.34 -4.95 2.31
C PHE A 52 7.44 -4.78 0.79
N GLU A 53 6.32 -4.44 0.18
CA GLU A 53 6.25 -3.93 -1.19
C GLU A 53 5.64 -2.52 -1.18
N ILE A 54 6.41 -1.54 -1.62
CA ILE A 54 5.97 -0.13 -1.62
C ILE A 54 5.59 0.24 -3.05
N THR A 55 4.31 0.56 -3.23
CA THR A 55 3.76 1.07 -4.49
C THR A 55 3.58 2.59 -4.40
N GLU A 56 3.03 3.18 -5.45
CA GLU A 56 2.75 4.61 -5.52
C GLU A 56 1.82 5.10 -4.40
N LYS A 57 0.84 4.27 -4.01
CA LYS A 57 -0.30 4.68 -3.17
C LYS A 57 -0.39 3.95 -1.83
N LYS A 58 0.28 2.81 -1.70
CA LYS A 58 0.12 1.90 -0.56
C LYS A 58 1.38 1.10 -0.30
N ILE A 59 1.48 0.59 0.91
CA ILE A 59 2.51 -0.35 1.33
C ILE A 59 1.83 -1.70 1.55
N GLU A 60 2.21 -2.70 0.77
CA GLU A 60 1.82 -4.08 1.03
C GLU A 60 2.81 -4.68 2.02
N LEU A 61 2.29 -5.41 2.99
CA LEU A 61 3.05 -5.97 4.10
C LEU A 61 2.63 -7.41 4.30
N GLN A 62 3.61 -8.31 4.33
CA GLN A 62 3.45 -9.66 4.83
C GLN A 62 4.19 -9.80 6.16
N ILE A 63 3.52 -10.34 7.17
CA ILE A 63 4.10 -10.66 8.48
C ILE A 63 4.02 -12.17 8.68
N GLU A 64 5.16 -12.84 8.82
CA GLU A 64 5.25 -14.24 9.19
C GLU A 64 5.56 -14.38 10.69
N ASN A 65 4.79 -15.19 11.41
CA ASN A 65 5.11 -15.57 12.78
C ASN A 65 5.97 -16.84 12.79
N ARG A 66 7.26 -16.67 13.09
CA ARG A 66 8.25 -17.75 13.18
C ARG A 66 8.50 -18.22 14.62
N GLY A 67 7.91 -17.52 15.59
CA GLY A 67 7.98 -17.87 16.99
C GLY A 67 7.11 -19.07 17.35
N LYS A 68 7.11 -19.42 18.64
CA LYS A 68 6.25 -20.47 19.22
C LYS A 68 4.97 -19.91 19.84
N GLU A 69 4.93 -18.60 20.07
CA GLU A 69 3.81 -17.89 20.67
C GLU A 69 2.98 -17.19 19.60
N THR A 70 1.69 -16.99 19.86
CA THR A 70 0.85 -16.18 18.97
C THR A 70 1.31 -14.73 18.99
N ALA A 71 1.41 -14.13 17.81
CA ALA A 71 1.65 -12.70 17.65
C ALA A 71 0.32 -11.96 17.49
N GLU A 72 0.17 -10.82 18.14
CA GLU A 72 -0.98 -9.92 18.00
C GLU A 72 -0.49 -8.55 17.53
N VAL A 73 -0.87 -8.18 16.31
CA VAL A 73 -0.50 -6.92 15.68
C VAL A 73 -1.54 -5.86 16.04
N ASP A 74 -1.10 -4.77 16.66
CA ASP A 74 -1.94 -3.66 17.09
C ASP A 74 -2.05 -2.60 15.99
N TRP A 75 -3.00 -2.80 15.07
CA TRP A 75 -3.31 -1.82 14.03
C TRP A 75 -3.82 -0.47 14.57
N PRO A 76 -4.69 -0.40 15.61
CA PRO A 76 -5.03 0.87 16.24
C PRO A 76 -3.81 1.70 16.71
N GLY A 77 -2.78 1.03 17.20
CA GLY A 77 -1.53 1.65 17.65
C GLY A 77 -0.49 1.84 16.54
N SER A 78 -0.75 1.40 15.31
CA SER A 78 0.16 1.52 14.17
C SER A 78 0.02 2.87 13.48
N TYR A 79 1.12 3.40 12.97
CA TYR A 79 1.12 4.71 12.30
C TYR A 79 2.19 4.83 11.22
N PHE A 80 1.91 5.68 10.26
CA PHE A 80 2.81 6.13 9.21
C PHE A 80 3.39 7.50 9.59
N VAL A 81 4.67 7.70 9.39
CA VAL A 81 5.33 9.00 9.55
C VAL A 81 5.80 9.46 8.18
N ASP A 82 5.28 10.58 7.72
CA ASP A 82 5.61 11.12 6.40
C ASP A 82 7.01 11.77 6.35
N SER A 83 7.38 12.26 5.17
CA SER A 83 8.68 12.91 4.97
C SER A 83 8.87 14.26 5.67
N SER A 84 7.80 14.86 6.18
CA SER A 84 7.85 16.05 7.05
C SER A 84 7.94 15.70 8.53
N GLY A 85 7.78 14.41 8.89
CA GLY A 85 7.78 13.94 10.27
C GLY A 85 6.41 13.92 10.93
N LEU A 86 5.33 14.22 10.19
CA LEU A 86 3.97 14.15 10.72
C LEU A 86 3.51 12.69 10.80
N MET A 87 2.78 12.39 11.87
CA MET A 87 2.24 11.05 12.12
C MET A 87 0.81 10.95 11.65
N HIS A 88 0.52 9.85 10.97
CA HIS A 88 -0.78 9.55 10.36
C HIS A 88 -1.23 8.16 10.80
N PRO A 89 -2.50 7.99 11.23
CA PRO A 89 -3.03 6.66 11.45
C PRO A 89 -3.07 5.88 10.13
N VAL A 90 -3.01 4.55 10.21
CA VAL A 90 -3.03 3.68 9.03
C VAL A 90 -4.37 2.96 8.90
N ALA A 91 -4.91 2.97 7.68
CA ALA A 91 -5.96 2.04 7.26
C ALA A 91 -5.33 0.70 6.85
N THR A 92 -6.07 -0.38 7.08
CA THR A 92 -5.69 -1.75 6.74
C THR A 92 -6.51 -2.28 5.56
N ASN A 93 -6.18 -3.46 5.03
CA ASN A 93 -7.03 -4.15 4.04
C ASN A 93 -8.50 -4.33 4.49
N GLN A 94 -8.76 -4.40 5.80
CA GLN A 94 -10.10 -4.55 6.36
C GLN A 94 -10.88 -3.22 6.46
N THR A 95 -10.17 -2.09 6.55
CA THR A 95 -10.79 -0.79 6.84
C THR A 95 -10.64 0.22 5.71
N ILE A 96 -9.72 0.01 4.78
CA ILE A 96 -9.57 0.84 3.58
C ILE A 96 -10.89 0.86 2.79
N PHE A 97 -11.25 2.03 2.26
CA PHE A 97 -12.49 2.24 1.50
C PHE A 97 -13.78 2.06 2.30
N THR A 98 -13.70 2.32 3.61
CA THR A 98 -14.87 2.35 4.50
C THR A 98 -14.92 3.67 5.26
N LYS A 99 -16.06 3.97 5.87
CA LYS A 99 -16.19 5.10 6.80
C LYS A 99 -15.48 4.86 8.14
N GLU A 100 -14.94 3.66 8.36
CA GLU A 100 -14.31 3.22 9.60
C GLU A 100 -12.79 3.02 9.45
N MET A 101 -12.13 3.72 8.52
CA MET A 101 -10.69 3.60 8.25
C MET A 101 -9.80 3.71 9.50
N GLN A 102 -10.20 4.53 10.48
CA GLN A 102 -9.48 4.72 11.74
C GLN A 102 -9.75 3.63 12.81
N LYS A 103 -10.64 2.67 12.53
CA LYS A 103 -11.06 1.63 13.49
C LYS A 103 -10.52 0.24 13.12
N ALA A 104 -9.31 0.18 12.57
CA ALA A 104 -8.64 -1.10 12.34
C ALA A 104 -8.56 -1.89 13.65
N LYS A 105 -8.77 -3.21 13.61
CA LYS A 105 -8.78 -4.07 14.80
C LYS A 105 -7.55 -4.94 14.81
N SER A 106 -6.97 -5.21 15.98
CA SER A 106 -5.79 -6.07 16.06
C SER A 106 -5.99 -7.43 15.39
N THR A 107 -4.94 -7.91 14.70
CA THR A 107 -4.93 -9.23 14.06
C THR A 107 -4.03 -10.18 14.85
N ARG A 108 -4.45 -11.43 14.99
CA ARG A 108 -3.63 -12.50 15.58
C ARG A 108 -3.05 -13.38 14.48
N ILE A 109 -1.75 -13.67 14.58
CA ILE A 109 -1.00 -14.51 13.67
C ILE A 109 -0.49 -15.72 14.46
N ALA A 110 -0.98 -16.91 14.11
CA ALA A 110 -0.60 -18.14 14.78
C ALA A 110 0.87 -18.52 14.47
N PRO A 111 1.57 -19.25 15.35
CA PRO A 111 2.90 -19.79 15.07
C PRO A 111 2.96 -20.54 13.73
N GLY A 112 3.98 -20.23 12.91
CA GLY A 112 4.21 -20.84 11.60
C GLY A 112 3.28 -20.36 10.49
N THR A 113 2.50 -19.29 10.71
CA THR A 113 1.57 -18.72 9.72
C THR A 113 1.98 -17.31 9.32
N SER A 114 1.45 -16.84 8.19
CA SER A 114 1.64 -15.48 7.71
C SER A 114 0.30 -14.74 7.58
N GLU A 115 0.35 -13.42 7.71
CA GLU A 115 -0.77 -12.52 7.45
C GLU A 115 -0.33 -11.44 6.46
N ASP A 116 -1.14 -11.24 5.43
CA ASP A 116 -0.94 -10.17 4.45
C ASP A 116 -1.86 -8.98 4.77
N ASN A 117 -1.30 -7.78 4.67
CA ASN A 117 -2.02 -6.54 4.89
C ASN A 117 -1.57 -5.44 3.93
N VAL A 118 -2.35 -4.37 3.90
CA VAL A 118 -2.05 -3.14 3.18
C VAL A 118 -2.06 -2.00 4.19
N LEU A 119 -1.06 -1.14 4.15
CA LEU A 119 -0.99 0.06 4.97
C LEU A 119 -1.13 1.28 4.08
N VAL A 120 -2.13 2.11 4.37
CA VAL A 120 -2.36 3.41 3.73
C VAL A 120 -2.61 4.46 4.82
N PRO A 121 -1.95 5.63 4.78
CA PRO A 121 -2.31 6.73 5.69
C PRO A 121 -3.78 7.10 5.51
N VAL A 122 -4.54 7.20 6.59
CA VAL A 122 -6.00 7.44 6.49
C VAL A 122 -6.31 8.75 5.78
N ASP A 123 -5.51 9.78 5.99
CA ASP A 123 -5.62 11.10 5.37
C ASP A 123 -5.26 11.11 3.88
N HIS A 124 -4.65 10.04 3.37
CA HIS A 124 -4.45 9.84 1.94
C HIS A 124 -5.68 9.26 1.24
N VAL A 125 -6.70 8.81 1.97
CA VAL A 125 -7.89 8.19 1.40
C VAL A 125 -9.08 9.16 1.42
N GLU A 126 -9.66 9.40 0.25
CA GLU A 126 -10.74 10.36 0.05
C GLU A 126 -11.91 9.69 -0.69
N GLU A 127 -13.14 9.84 -0.18
CA GLU A 127 -14.35 9.47 -0.92
C GLU A 127 -14.63 10.61 -1.90
N VAL A 128 -14.34 10.41 -3.19
CA VAL A 128 -14.51 11.44 -4.23
C VAL A 128 -15.93 11.49 -4.78
N GLU A 129 -16.59 10.33 -4.81
CA GLU A 129 -18.01 10.17 -5.13
C GLU A 129 -18.55 9.01 -4.29
N GLN A 130 -19.87 8.86 -4.22
CA GLN A 130 -20.48 7.79 -3.45
C GLN A 130 -19.91 6.43 -3.88
N TRP A 131 -19.31 5.69 -2.93
CA TRP A 131 -18.64 4.39 -3.16
C TRP A 131 -17.36 4.44 -4.01
N THR A 132 -16.91 5.63 -4.41
CA THR A 132 -15.69 5.82 -5.19
C THR A 132 -14.64 6.46 -4.31
N TRP A 133 -13.56 5.71 -4.09
CA TRP A 133 -12.47 6.13 -3.23
C TRP A 133 -11.21 6.41 -4.05
N TYR A 134 -10.53 7.47 -3.68
CA TYR A 134 -9.24 7.84 -4.21
C TYR A 134 -8.18 7.71 -3.11
N VAL A 135 -7.02 7.16 -3.47
CA VAL A 135 -5.83 7.12 -2.61
C VAL A 135 -4.77 8.03 -3.20
N ARG A 136 -4.38 9.06 -2.45
CA ARG A 136 -3.28 9.96 -2.77
C ARG A 136 -1.95 9.21 -2.70
N PRO A 137 -1.04 9.44 -3.65
CA PRO A 137 0.25 8.77 -3.61
C PRO A 137 1.06 9.17 -2.38
N LEU A 138 1.98 8.31 -1.93
CA LEU A 138 2.86 8.57 -0.79
C LEU A 138 3.79 9.78 -1.02
N PHE A 139 4.08 10.06 -2.29
CA PHE A 139 4.95 11.13 -2.76
C PHE A 139 4.46 11.62 -4.13
N ASN A 140 4.78 12.86 -4.51
CA ASN A 140 4.47 13.36 -5.85
C ASN A 140 5.21 12.56 -6.94
N MET A 141 4.51 12.19 -8.01
CA MET A 141 5.06 11.45 -9.17
C MET A 141 4.54 11.99 -10.51
N GLU A 142 3.80 13.09 -10.52
CA GLU A 142 3.09 13.59 -11.70
C GLU A 142 3.90 14.62 -12.50
N ASP A 143 4.85 15.29 -11.86
CA ASP A 143 5.64 16.37 -12.44
C ASP A 143 7.12 16.35 -11.97
N ASP A 144 7.92 17.25 -12.51
CA ASP A 144 9.37 17.33 -12.25
C ASP A 144 9.74 17.54 -10.78
N SER A 145 8.82 18.02 -9.92
CA SER A 145 9.08 18.09 -8.48
C SER A 145 9.19 16.70 -7.83
N ALA A 146 8.80 15.63 -8.53
CA ALA A 146 9.08 14.25 -8.13
C ALA A 146 10.59 14.01 -7.93
N LEU A 147 11.45 14.70 -8.70
CA LEU A 147 12.91 14.62 -8.55
C LEU A 147 13.39 15.05 -7.15
N LEU A 148 12.63 15.91 -6.47
CA LEU A 148 12.91 16.34 -5.10
C LEU A 148 12.64 15.26 -4.05
N ASN A 149 12.03 14.14 -4.44
CA ASN A 149 11.78 13.03 -3.51
C ASN A 149 13.02 12.21 -3.23
N LEU A 150 14.08 12.32 -4.03
CA LEU A 150 15.32 11.60 -3.79
C LEU A 150 15.84 11.82 -2.36
N ASN A 151 16.18 10.73 -1.68
CA ASN A 151 16.60 10.68 -0.28
C ASN A 151 15.54 11.10 0.76
N LYS A 152 14.30 11.44 0.36
CA LYS A 152 13.22 11.58 1.34
C LYS A 152 12.97 10.24 2.01
N THR A 153 12.68 10.32 3.29
CA THR A 153 12.36 9.14 4.10
C THR A 153 10.94 9.19 4.60
N PHE A 154 10.37 8.02 4.87
CA PHE A 154 9.15 7.87 5.65
C PHE A 154 9.31 6.67 6.57
N ARG A 155 8.41 6.50 7.53
CA ARG A 155 8.48 5.40 8.50
C ARG A 155 7.13 4.77 8.74
N VAL A 156 7.12 3.46 8.97
CA VAL A 156 5.97 2.73 9.48
C VAL A 156 6.32 2.18 10.85
N VAL A 157 5.43 2.37 11.81
CA VAL A 157 5.58 1.84 13.16
C VAL A 157 4.43 0.88 13.46
N ILE A 158 4.79 -0.34 13.86
CA ILE A 158 3.86 -1.46 14.07
C ILE A 158 4.12 -2.03 15.47
N PRO A 159 3.26 -1.74 16.46
CA PRO A 159 3.30 -2.42 17.74
C PRO A 159 2.79 -3.85 17.59
N VAL A 160 3.52 -4.81 18.15
CA VAL A 160 3.16 -6.23 18.13
C VAL A 160 3.40 -6.82 19.51
N LYS A 161 2.46 -7.63 19.97
CA LYS A 161 2.59 -8.44 21.19
C LYS A 161 2.88 -9.89 20.78
N VAL A 162 3.97 -10.48 21.28
CA VAL A 162 4.31 -11.90 21.06
C VAL A 162 4.33 -12.58 22.43
N GLY A 163 3.35 -13.45 22.69
CA GLY A 163 3.15 -13.97 24.05
C GLY A 163 2.85 -12.84 25.04
N GLU A 164 3.71 -12.62 26.04
CA GLU A 164 3.60 -11.49 26.98
C GLU A 164 4.43 -10.26 26.57
N GLU A 165 5.38 -10.43 25.65
CA GLU A 165 6.31 -9.37 25.27
C GLU A 165 5.66 -8.39 24.29
N LYS A 166 5.76 -7.09 24.58
CA LYS A 166 5.35 -6.03 23.65
C LYS A 166 6.57 -5.45 22.97
N ARG A 167 6.58 -5.50 21.64
CA ARG A 167 7.60 -4.92 20.79
C ARG A 167 7.00 -3.83 19.92
N ARG A 168 7.81 -2.85 19.56
CA ARG A 168 7.45 -1.81 18.60
C ARG A 168 8.43 -1.87 17.45
N TYR A 169 7.99 -2.42 16.33
CA TYR A 169 8.79 -2.47 15.11
C TYR A 169 8.70 -1.13 14.39
N SER A 170 9.84 -0.60 13.97
CA SER A 170 9.95 0.71 13.31
C SER A 170 10.77 0.54 12.04
N PHE A 171 10.10 0.62 10.90
CA PHE A 171 10.70 0.44 9.59
C PHE A 171 10.80 1.80 8.92
N GLN A 172 12.02 2.26 8.66
CA GLN A 172 12.25 3.50 7.93
C GLN A 172 12.68 3.18 6.51
N PHE A 173 12.04 3.84 5.54
CA PHE A 173 12.30 3.67 4.13
C PHE A 173 12.82 4.96 3.53
N MET A 174 13.56 4.85 2.43
CA MET A 174 14.13 5.97 1.69
C MET A 174 13.88 5.80 0.20
N VAL A 175 13.53 6.90 -0.46
CA VAL A 175 13.51 6.99 -1.92
C VAL A 175 14.96 6.97 -2.42
N THR A 176 15.36 5.86 -3.00
CA THR A 176 16.73 5.63 -3.49
C THR A 176 16.93 6.07 -4.93
N ASN A 177 15.85 6.09 -5.71
CA ASN A 177 15.90 6.52 -7.10
C ASN A 177 14.54 7.09 -7.53
N VAL A 178 14.60 8.07 -8.44
CA VAL A 178 13.43 8.68 -9.09
C VAL A 178 13.68 8.61 -10.59
N VAL A 179 12.88 7.81 -11.29
CA VAL A 179 13.09 7.51 -12.71
C VAL A 179 11.93 8.06 -13.52
N PRO A 180 12.17 8.87 -14.58
CA PRO A 180 11.12 9.26 -15.51
C PRO A 180 10.44 8.03 -16.11
N TYR A 181 9.14 7.92 -15.88
CA TYR A 181 8.28 6.92 -16.47
C TYR A 181 7.71 7.46 -17.78
N ARG A 182 8.40 7.16 -18.88
CA ARG A 182 7.83 7.32 -20.22
C ARG A 182 6.86 6.18 -20.45
N GLY A 183 5.59 6.38 -20.13
CA GLY A 183 4.54 5.39 -20.42
C GLY A 183 4.64 4.97 -21.89
N ARG A 184 4.93 3.70 -22.16
CA ARG A 184 4.58 3.12 -23.47
C ARG A 184 3.06 3.21 -23.55
N THR A 185 2.57 3.93 -24.54
CA THR A 185 1.21 3.79 -25.05
C THR A 185 0.93 2.29 -25.22
N PRO A 186 -0.19 1.73 -24.73
CA PRO A 186 -0.63 0.46 -25.24
C PRO A 186 -0.87 0.65 -26.74
N GLY A 187 -0.13 -0.09 -27.57
CA GLY A 187 -0.42 -0.21 -29.00
C GLY A 187 -1.67 -1.03 -29.24
#